data_AF-C9A4U3-F1
#
_entry.id   AF-C9A4U3-F1
#
_cell.length_a   1.000
_cell.length_b   1.000
_cell.length_c   1.000
_cell.angle_alpha   90.00
_cell.angle_beta   90.00
_cell.angle_gamma   90.00
#
_symmetry.space_group_name_H-M   'P 1'
#
loop_
_entity.id
_entity.type
_entity.pdbx_description
1 polymer ?
#
loop_
_entity_poly.entity_id
_entity_poly.type
_entity_poly.pdbx_seq_one_letter_code
_entity_poly.pdbx_strand_id
1 'polypeptide(L)'
;MKKIAINLITLLLMVIAVGCGNGNGNETITKEDLQKNDWLIEIDDDDGEYAVMTATFSETNLTIGTDNSSLQSEEDDELEELGVAFDGVVWDEFEYTYNYTLEDNQLVMQDPEYETEMSYFFLERDGKNIIFTFIEGMNDEDGSFVLKPR
;
A
#
# COMPACT_ATOMS: atom_id res chain seq x y z
N MET A 1 21.56 -68.01 16.17
CA MET A 1 20.20 -68.01 15.60
C MET A 1 19.39 -67.02 16.42
N LYS A 2 18.77 -65.94 15.96
CA LYS A 2 18.33 -65.47 14.65
C LYS A 2 18.65 -63.96 14.51
N LYS A 3 18.96 -63.55 13.29
CA LYS A 3 19.02 -62.15 12.82
C LYS A 3 17.58 -61.65 12.62
N ILE A 4 17.26 -60.41 13.00
CA ILE A 4 16.30 -59.58 12.25
C ILE A 4 16.76 -58.12 12.37
N ALA A 5 17.26 -57.60 11.25
CA ALA A 5 17.35 -56.18 10.97
C ALA A 5 15.95 -55.64 10.71
N ILE A 6 15.64 -54.41 11.11
CA ILE A 6 14.83 -53.48 10.31
C ILE A 6 15.35 -52.08 10.60
N ASN A 7 15.86 -51.51 9.52
CA ASN A 7 16.23 -50.13 9.29
C ASN A 7 14.93 -49.33 9.15
N LEU A 8 14.74 -48.25 9.91
CA LEU A 8 13.71 -47.26 9.61
C LEU A 8 14.31 -45.86 9.80
N ILE A 9 15.10 -45.46 8.82
CA ILE A 9 15.29 -44.06 8.45
C ILE A 9 13.88 -43.46 8.31
N THR A 10 13.46 -42.69 9.30
CA THR A 10 12.34 -41.78 9.14
C THR A 10 12.96 -40.40 9.05
N LEU A 11 13.26 -40.01 7.82
CA LEU A 11 13.56 -38.65 7.45
C LEU A 11 12.28 -37.84 7.73
N LEU A 12 12.19 -37.29 8.94
CA LEU A 12 11.15 -36.31 9.24
C LEU A 12 11.59 -35.02 8.53
N LEU A 13 11.17 -34.88 7.27
CA LEU A 13 11.06 -33.59 6.61
C LEU A 13 10.15 -32.74 7.50
N MET A 14 10.76 -31.90 8.34
CA MET A 14 10.09 -30.68 8.78
C MET A 14 9.84 -29.88 7.51
N VAL A 15 8.64 -30.07 6.98
CA VAL A 15 7.99 -29.08 6.13
C VAL A 15 7.95 -27.84 7.01
N ILE A 16 8.89 -26.91 6.77
CA ILE A 16 8.74 -25.56 7.28
C ILE A 16 7.52 -25.06 6.52
N ALA A 17 6.35 -25.22 7.15
CA ALA A 17 5.17 -24.51 6.74
C ALA A 17 5.59 -23.04 6.77
N VAL A 18 5.74 -22.45 5.58
CA VAL A 18 5.73 -21.01 5.40
C VAL A 18 4.31 -20.60 5.77
N GLY A 19 4.05 -20.59 7.09
CA GLY A 19 2.83 -20.04 7.63
C GLY A 19 2.80 -18.59 7.20
N CYS A 20 1.70 -18.21 6.56
CA CYS A 20 1.36 -16.82 6.25
C CYS A 20 1.79 -15.95 7.43
N GLY A 21 2.75 -15.06 7.15
CA GLY A 21 3.48 -14.31 8.16
C GLY A 21 2.54 -13.59 9.09
N ASN A 22 2.63 -13.95 10.36
CA ASN A 22 2.19 -13.13 11.48
C ASN A 22 3.26 -12.04 11.64
N GLY A 23 3.29 -11.10 10.69
CA GLY A 23 4.24 -9.98 10.67
C GLY A 23 3.91 -8.99 11.76
N ASN A 24 4.44 -9.21 12.97
CA ASN A 24 4.43 -8.21 14.04
C ASN A 24 5.33 -7.03 13.61
N GLY A 25 4.74 -5.88 13.27
CA GLY A 25 5.20 -4.47 13.44
C GLY A 25 6.68 -4.05 13.30
N ASN A 26 7.59 -4.91 12.88
CA ASN A 26 9.05 -4.71 12.91
C ASN A 26 9.74 -5.30 11.67
N GLU A 27 8.97 -5.73 10.66
CA GLU A 27 9.54 -6.15 9.39
C GLU A 27 10.00 -4.92 8.61
N THR A 28 11.23 -4.98 8.11
CA THR A 28 11.75 -3.96 7.20
C THR A 28 10.99 -4.02 5.89
N ILE A 29 10.37 -2.92 5.52
CA ILE A 29 9.69 -2.71 4.24
C ILE A 29 10.73 -2.25 3.25
N THR A 30 10.74 -2.91 2.08
CA THR A 30 11.67 -2.60 0.99
C THR A 30 10.94 -1.93 -0.17
N LYS A 31 11.68 -1.28 -1.08
CA LYS A 31 11.10 -0.78 -2.33
C LYS A 31 10.45 -1.88 -3.15
N GLU A 32 11.06 -3.07 -3.18
CA GLU A 32 10.46 -4.23 -3.84
C GLU A 32 9.10 -4.59 -3.26
N ASP A 33 8.88 -4.39 -1.95
CA ASP A 33 7.57 -4.63 -1.35
C ASP A 33 6.54 -3.62 -1.84
N LEU A 34 6.92 -2.35 -1.94
CA LEU A 34 6.05 -1.29 -2.48
C LEU A 34 5.78 -1.49 -3.99
N GLN A 35 6.73 -2.00 -4.76
CA GLN A 35 6.60 -2.20 -6.21
C GLN A 35 5.86 -3.48 -6.61
N LYS A 36 5.60 -4.40 -5.66
CA LYS A 36 4.99 -5.72 -5.95
C LYS A 36 3.52 -5.66 -6.35
N ASN A 37 2.82 -4.60 -5.97
CA ASN A 37 1.40 -4.43 -6.25
C ASN A 37 1.15 -2.98 -6.72
N ASP A 38 0.07 -2.80 -7.47
CA ASP A 38 -0.65 -1.53 -7.42
C ASP A 38 -1.46 -1.52 -6.12
N TRP A 39 -1.54 -0.37 -5.48
CA TRP A 39 -2.18 -0.22 -4.18
C TRP A 39 -3.47 0.56 -4.30
N LEU A 40 -4.42 0.26 -3.43
CA LEU A 40 -5.62 1.03 -3.20
C LEU A 40 -5.46 1.83 -1.91
N ILE A 41 -5.87 3.10 -1.96
CA ILE A 41 -6.05 3.98 -0.81
C ILE A 41 -7.53 4.29 -0.73
N GLU A 42 -8.16 3.87 0.36
CA GLU A 42 -9.54 4.21 0.65
C GLU A 42 -9.56 5.44 1.55
N ILE A 43 -10.22 6.49 1.10
CA ILE A 43 -10.54 7.68 1.89
C ILE A 43 -12.02 7.58 2.22
N ASP A 44 -12.32 7.48 3.50
CA ASP A 44 -13.68 7.52 4.05
C ASP A 44 -13.73 8.78 4.92
N ASP A 45 -14.60 9.72 4.56
CA ASP A 45 -14.83 10.90 5.39
C ASP A 45 -16.04 10.71 6.29
N ASP A 46 -16.11 11.52 7.36
CA ASP A 46 -17.21 11.45 8.33
C ASP A 46 -18.58 11.86 7.74
N ASP A 47 -18.59 12.49 6.56
CA ASP A 47 -19.78 12.96 5.86
C ASP A 47 -20.34 11.92 4.85
N GLY A 48 -19.68 10.76 4.72
CA GLY A 48 -20.10 9.64 3.90
C GLY A 48 -19.59 9.70 2.46
N GLU A 49 -18.63 10.57 2.17
CA GLU A 49 -17.91 10.62 0.91
C GLU A 49 -16.79 9.55 0.93
N TYR A 50 -16.82 8.68 -0.09
CA TYR A 50 -15.89 7.57 -0.22
C TYR A 50 -15.13 7.71 -1.54
N ALA A 51 -13.80 7.86 -1.45
CA ALA A 51 -12.90 7.82 -2.61
C ALA A 51 -12.00 6.59 -2.55
N VAL A 52 -11.76 6.01 -3.72
CA VAL A 52 -10.70 5.02 -3.91
C VAL A 52 -9.66 5.60 -4.86
N MET A 53 -8.46 5.80 -4.35
CA MET A 53 -7.30 6.17 -5.14
C MET A 53 -6.41 4.95 -5.37
N THR A 54 -5.62 5.01 -6.44
CA THR A 54 -4.51 4.09 -6.68
C THR A 54 -3.19 4.72 -6.25
N ALA A 55 -2.25 3.87 -5.84
CA ALA A 55 -0.85 4.24 -5.66
C ALA A 55 0.04 3.19 -6.34
N THR A 56 0.92 3.64 -7.22
CA THR A 56 1.88 2.79 -7.94
C THR A 56 3.30 3.29 -7.71
N PHE A 57 4.18 2.38 -7.33
CA PHE A 57 5.58 2.68 -7.04
C PHE A 57 6.49 2.20 -8.17
N SER A 58 7.39 3.08 -8.62
CA SER A 58 8.57 2.73 -9.41
C SER A 58 9.82 2.72 -8.54
N GLU A 59 11.01 2.69 -9.15
CA GLU A 59 12.27 2.77 -8.40
C GLU A 59 12.44 4.11 -7.68
N THR A 60 11.97 5.21 -8.26
CA THR A 60 12.19 6.56 -7.74
C THR A 60 10.93 7.35 -7.52
N ASN A 61 9.79 6.88 -8.04
CA ASN A 61 8.56 7.65 -8.09
C ASN A 61 7.37 6.91 -7.48
N LEU A 62 6.50 7.67 -6.83
CA LEU A 62 5.18 7.25 -6.37
C LEU A 62 4.16 8.05 -7.17
N THR A 63 3.33 7.36 -7.93
CA THR A 63 2.20 7.96 -8.65
C THR A 63 0.92 7.65 -7.90
N ILE A 64 0.16 8.69 -7.52
CA ILE A 64 -1.16 8.58 -6.90
C ILE A 64 -2.19 9.06 -7.92
N GLY A 65 -3.27 8.31 -8.10
CA GLY A 65 -4.33 8.71 -9.00
C GLY A 65 -5.70 8.16 -8.60
N THR A 66 -6.73 8.44 -9.39
CA THR A 66 -8.08 7.92 -9.13
C THR A 66 -8.21 6.48 -9.68
N ASP A 67 -8.83 5.57 -8.91
CA ASP A 67 -9.11 4.22 -9.43
C ASP A 67 -10.36 4.20 -10.32
N ASN A 68 -10.17 4.41 -11.62
CA ASN A 68 -11.26 4.39 -12.60
C ASN A 68 -11.67 2.97 -13.06
N SER A 69 -11.11 1.91 -12.48
CA SER A 69 -11.39 0.54 -12.96
C SER A 69 -12.74 -0.01 -12.54
N SER A 70 -13.30 0.49 -11.45
CA SER A 70 -14.69 0.24 -11.03
C SER A 70 -15.71 0.89 -11.96
N LEU A 71 -15.31 1.85 -12.79
CA LEU A 71 -16.18 2.60 -13.72
C LEU A 71 -16.40 1.90 -15.07
N GLN A 72 -15.74 0.76 -15.35
CA GLN A 72 -15.85 0.09 -16.65
C GLN A 72 -17.09 -0.81 -16.80
N SER A 73 -17.95 -0.95 -15.79
CA SER A 73 -19.06 -1.93 -15.81
C SER A 73 -20.48 -1.38 -15.92
N GLU A 74 -20.72 -0.08 -15.82
CA GLU A 74 -22.09 0.46 -15.78
C GLU A 74 -22.28 1.58 -16.82
N GLU A 75 -23.40 1.51 -17.53
CA GLU A 75 -23.70 2.28 -18.74
C GLU A 75 -23.67 3.80 -18.48
N ASP A 76 -23.25 4.57 -19.50
CA ASP A 76 -22.98 6.03 -19.58
C ASP A 76 -23.97 6.99 -18.85
N ASP A 77 -25.14 6.54 -18.42
CA ASP A 77 -26.21 7.39 -17.89
C ASP A 77 -26.15 7.61 -16.36
N GLU A 78 -25.38 6.82 -15.60
CA GLU A 78 -25.17 7.01 -14.14
C GLU A 78 -23.86 7.77 -13.81
N LEU A 79 -23.08 8.13 -14.82
CA LEU A 79 -21.79 8.82 -14.69
C LEU A 79 -21.90 10.24 -14.10
N GLU A 80 -23.02 10.92 -14.28
CA GLU A 80 -23.27 12.25 -13.68
C GLU A 80 -23.46 12.18 -12.15
N GLU A 81 -23.74 11.00 -11.58
CA GLU A 81 -24.11 10.85 -10.16
C GLU A 81 -22.97 10.25 -9.30
N LEU A 82 -21.98 9.59 -9.93
CA LEU A 82 -20.85 8.96 -9.24
C LEU A 82 -19.48 9.62 -9.47
N GLY A 83 -19.46 10.77 -10.15
CA GLY A 83 -18.29 11.65 -10.11
C GLY A 83 -17.96 11.94 -8.64
N VAL A 84 -16.80 11.45 -8.18
CA VAL A 84 -16.39 11.51 -6.77
C VAL A 84 -16.29 12.99 -6.37
N ALA A 85 -17.36 13.52 -5.79
CA ALA A 85 -17.49 14.94 -5.50
C ALA A 85 -17.02 15.18 -4.07
N PHE A 86 -15.72 15.42 -3.91
CA PHE A 86 -15.18 15.98 -2.67
C PHE A 86 -15.23 17.51 -2.76
N ASP A 87 -16.01 18.14 -1.88
CA ASP A 87 -16.22 19.61 -1.82
C ASP A 87 -16.63 20.26 -3.18
N GLY A 88 -17.39 19.53 -4.01
CA GLY A 88 -17.88 20.02 -5.30
C GLY A 88 -16.85 20.05 -6.45
N VAL A 89 -15.69 19.43 -6.27
CA VAL A 89 -14.69 19.22 -7.32
C VAL A 89 -14.89 17.82 -7.92
N VAL A 90 -15.22 17.77 -9.21
CA VAL A 90 -15.21 16.52 -10.00
C VAL A 90 -13.75 16.20 -10.32
N TRP A 91 -13.18 15.20 -9.65
CA TRP A 91 -11.82 14.71 -9.89
C TRP A 91 -11.77 13.82 -11.14
N ASP A 92 -12.18 14.36 -12.30
CA ASP A 92 -11.94 13.67 -13.57
C ASP A 92 -10.43 13.53 -13.77
N GLU A 93 -9.95 12.28 -13.75
CA GLU A 93 -8.60 11.88 -14.15
C GLU A 93 -7.47 12.60 -13.36
N PHE A 94 -7.53 12.53 -12.03
CA PHE A 94 -6.40 12.93 -11.19
C PHE A 94 -5.29 11.88 -11.24
N GLU A 95 -4.10 12.33 -11.63
CA GLU A 95 -2.85 11.59 -11.49
C GLU A 95 -1.74 12.58 -11.11
N TYR A 96 -1.03 12.30 -10.02
CA TYR A 96 0.10 13.09 -9.58
C TYR A 96 1.28 12.20 -9.21
N THR A 97 2.49 12.61 -9.57
CA THR A 97 3.71 11.83 -9.35
C THR A 97 4.66 12.55 -8.42
N TYR A 98 5.02 11.89 -7.33
CA TYR A 98 6.03 12.33 -6.38
C TYR A 98 7.35 11.59 -6.63
N ASN A 99 8.47 12.23 -6.28
CA ASN A 99 9.70 11.50 -6.01
C ASN A 99 9.60 10.87 -4.62
N TYR A 100 10.21 9.71 -4.41
CA TYR A 100 10.32 9.15 -3.06
C TYR A 100 11.67 8.47 -2.77
N THR A 101 12.02 8.46 -1.49
CA THR A 101 13.09 7.65 -0.93
C THR A 101 12.56 6.78 0.20
N LEU A 102 13.21 5.65 0.47
CA LEU A 102 12.85 4.73 1.55
C LEU A 102 14.13 4.26 2.24
N GLU A 103 14.26 4.56 3.52
CA GLU A 103 15.37 4.14 4.38
C GLU A 103 14.83 3.82 5.78
N ASP A 104 15.19 2.66 6.34
CA ASP A 104 14.77 2.25 7.70
C ASP A 104 13.26 2.40 7.98
N ASN A 105 12.43 1.97 7.03
CA ASN A 105 10.97 2.10 7.04
C ASN A 105 10.45 3.55 7.09
N GLN A 106 11.32 4.53 6.83
CA GLN A 106 10.92 5.92 6.68
C GLN A 106 10.89 6.27 5.20
N LEU A 107 9.71 6.68 4.75
CA LEU A 107 9.51 7.13 3.38
C LEU A 107 9.42 8.65 3.36
N VAL A 108 10.20 9.27 2.46
CA VAL A 108 10.10 10.71 2.19
C VAL A 108 9.51 10.86 0.80
N MET A 109 8.38 11.56 0.70
CA MET A 109 7.80 12.01 -0.56
C MET A 109 8.26 13.44 -0.81
N GLN A 110 8.61 13.76 -2.05
CA GLN A 110 8.99 15.10 -2.46
C GLN A 110 8.19 15.47 -3.71
N ASP A 111 7.59 16.65 -3.65
CA ASP A 111 6.99 17.28 -4.82
C ASP A 111 8.10 17.58 -5.85
N PRO A 112 7.99 17.08 -7.09
CA PRO A 112 9.03 17.27 -8.10
C PRO A 112 9.16 18.72 -8.57
N GLU A 113 8.11 19.54 -8.44
CA GLU A 113 8.12 20.96 -8.81
C GLU A 113 8.62 21.84 -7.66
N TYR A 114 8.42 21.41 -6.41
CA TYR A 114 8.78 22.16 -5.21
C TYR A 114 9.71 21.37 -4.28
N GLU A 115 11.03 21.56 -4.41
CA GLU A 115 12.05 20.84 -3.63
C GLU A 115 11.91 20.95 -2.09
N THR A 116 11.21 21.97 -1.60
CA THR A 116 10.97 22.18 -0.17
C THR A 116 9.70 21.51 0.36
N GLU A 117 8.81 21.07 -0.53
CA GLU A 117 7.57 20.39 -0.17
C GLU A 117 7.84 18.89 -0.04
N MET A 118 8.02 18.48 1.22
CA MET A 118 8.35 17.11 1.58
C MET A 118 7.38 16.59 2.63
N SER A 119 6.98 15.34 2.48
CA SER A 119 6.14 14.62 3.44
C SER A 119 6.88 13.39 3.95
N TYR A 120 6.85 13.17 5.26
CA TYR A 120 7.65 12.17 5.96
C TYR A 120 6.76 11.15 6.64
N PHE A 121 6.97 9.86 6.35
CA PHE A 121 6.15 8.78 6.82
C PHE A 121 6.97 7.67 7.49
N PHE A 122 6.45 7.11 8.57
CA PHE A 122 6.86 5.80 9.06
C PHE A 122 5.94 4.73 8.46
N LEU A 123 6.53 3.67 7.94
CA LEU A 123 5.82 2.56 7.31
C LEU A 123 5.81 1.34 8.24
N GLU A 124 4.62 0.76 8.39
CA GLU A 124 4.40 -0.48 9.13
C GLU A 124 3.69 -1.51 8.27
N ARG A 125 4.07 -2.79 8.37
CA ARG A 125 3.38 -3.89 7.70
C ARG A 125 2.28 -4.42 8.61
N ASP A 126 1.05 -4.44 8.09
CA ASP A 126 -0.08 -5.11 8.72
C ASP A 126 -0.61 -6.20 7.77
N GLY A 127 -0.12 -7.43 7.98
CA GLY A 127 -0.41 -8.55 7.09
C GLY A 127 0.06 -8.29 5.65
N LYS A 128 -0.90 -8.12 4.74
CA LYS A 128 -0.63 -7.80 3.32
C LYS A 128 -0.63 -6.29 3.03
N ASN A 129 -1.12 -5.50 3.97
CA ASN A 129 -1.25 -4.06 3.83
C ASN A 129 0.03 -3.37 4.31
N ILE A 130 0.19 -2.11 3.90
CA ILE A 130 1.25 -1.23 4.40
C ILE A 130 0.57 0.02 4.94
N ILE A 131 0.82 0.35 6.20
CA ILE A 131 0.30 1.53 6.86
C ILE A 131 1.35 2.64 6.74
N PHE A 132 0.93 3.79 6.25
CA PHE A 132 1.71 5.02 6.19
C PHE A 132 1.23 5.92 7.32
N THR A 133 2.13 6.30 8.23
CA THR A 133 1.82 7.21 9.33
C THR A 133 2.73 8.43 9.24
N PHE A 134 2.18 9.64 9.29
CA PHE A 134 2.99 10.85 9.31
C PHE A 134 3.94 10.84 10.52
N ILE A 135 5.18 11.24 10.30
CA ILE A 135 6.15 11.41 11.40
C ILE A 135 5.82 12.72 12.14
N GLU A 136 5.54 12.59 13.44
CA GLU A 136 5.18 13.72 14.32
C GLU A 136 6.22 14.85 14.25
N GLY A 137 5.74 16.07 14.03
CA GLY A 137 6.57 17.28 13.99
C GLY A 137 7.44 17.45 12.74
N MET A 138 7.32 16.55 11.75
CA MET A 138 7.98 16.68 10.44
C MET A 138 7.03 17.09 9.31
N ASN A 139 5.72 17.08 9.57
CA ASN A 139 4.67 17.42 8.61
C ASN A 139 3.77 18.51 9.21
N ASP A 140 3.08 19.27 8.36
CA ASP A 140 2.13 20.30 8.82
C ASP A 140 0.88 19.69 9.47
N GLU A 141 0.57 18.44 9.15
CA GLU A 141 -0.58 17.69 9.63
C GLU A 141 -0.18 16.30 10.14
N ASP A 142 -0.99 15.76 11.06
CA ASP A 142 -0.89 14.40 11.55
C ASP A 142 -1.92 13.50 10.85
N GLY A 143 -1.68 12.19 10.85
CA GLY A 143 -2.59 11.24 10.21
C GLY A 143 -1.91 9.98 9.70
N SER A 144 -2.72 9.10 9.12
CA SER A 144 -2.26 7.85 8.54
C SER A 144 -3.21 7.38 7.46
N PHE A 145 -2.70 6.64 6.49
CA PHE A 145 -3.51 5.93 5.50
C PHE A 145 -2.95 4.53 5.27
N VAL A 146 -3.78 3.66 4.68
CA VAL A 146 -3.44 2.26 4.47
C VAL A 146 -3.39 1.95 2.98
N LEU A 147 -2.28 1.37 2.54
CA LEU A 147 -2.16 0.76 1.22
C LEU A 147 -2.66 -0.67 1.28
N LYS A 148 -3.73 -0.96 0.54
CA LYS A 148 -4.25 -2.31 0.34
C LYS A 148 -3.80 -2.83 -1.03
N PRO A 149 -3.27 -4.05 -1.15
CA PRO A 149 -2.87 -4.57 -2.46
C PRO A 149 -4.11 -4.79 -3.33
N ARG A 150 -4.02 -4.37 -4.59
CA ARG A 150 -5.06 -4.55 -5.60
C ARG A 150 -5.07 -5.97 -6.20
#